data_AF-A0A2N9N1D8-F1
#
_entry.id   AF-A0A2N9N1D8-F1
#
_cell.length_a   1.000
_cell.length_b   1.000
_cell.length_c   1.000
_cell.angle_alpha   90.00
_cell.angle_beta   90.00
_cell.angle_gamma   90.00
#
_symmetry.space_group_name_H-M   'P 1'
#
loop_
_entity.id
_entity.type
_entity.pdbx_description
1 polymer ?
#
loop_
_entity_poly.entity_id
_entity_poly.type
_entity_poly.pdbx_seq_one_letter_code
_entity_poly.pdbx_strand_id
1 'polypeptide(L)'
;MIDLIQSLPPGARVLDLGARTGSFSTTRRDLCIVRLDLEIPPSCKSGAYVSGDAARMPFATGVFDAIVSNHSLEHFTELEATLCEIGRVIKRDGVLYVAVPDATTLTDRIYRWLGKGGGHVNPFRSSAEVARLVEGRTGLPLRSTTLLYSGLSFLNAHNFVTRPPRKIALFAFGNEYFLAFFLHLLRCVDSALDTRLSLYGWCFYFGNIARPAEGEPWPNVCVRCGAGSPEEYLKGSIRNGMYRCPACGGFNLIAP
;
A
#
# COMPACT_ATOMS: atom_id res chain seq x y z
N MET A 1 0.07 -5.82 6.02
CA MET A 1 1.14 -6.35 5.15
C MET A 1 2.31 -6.93 5.96
N ILE A 2 2.99 -6.14 6.79
CA ILE A 2 4.19 -6.62 7.52
C ILE A 2 3.85 -7.80 8.44
N ASP A 3 2.72 -7.74 9.15
CA ASP A 3 2.29 -8.83 10.04
C ASP A 3 2.04 -10.14 9.28
N LEU A 4 1.47 -10.06 8.07
CA LEU A 4 1.34 -11.21 7.18
C LEU A 4 2.73 -11.81 6.89
N ILE A 5 3.69 -10.99 6.45
CA ILE A 5 5.04 -11.46 6.14
C ILE A 5 5.72 -12.10 7.37
N GLN A 6 5.49 -11.57 8.56
CA GLN A 6 6.03 -12.13 9.80
C GLN A 6 5.36 -13.45 10.21
N SER A 7 4.07 -13.63 9.91
CA SER A 7 3.33 -14.85 10.25
C SER A 7 3.60 -16.04 9.32
N LEU A 8 4.26 -15.83 8.17
CA LEU A 8 4.48 -16.91 7.20
C LEU A 8 5.46 -17.96 7.73
N PRO A 9 5.23 -19.25 7.42
CA PRO A 9 6.13 -20.33 7.83
C PRO A 9 7.49 -20.21 7.11
N PRO A 10 8.57 -20.73 7.71
CA PRO A 10 9.88 -20.79 7.05
C PRO A 10 9.80 -21.52 5.70
N GLY A 11 10.52 -21.01 4.71
CA GLY A 11 10.52 -21.53 3.34
C GLY A 11 9.33 -21.10 2.48
N ALA A 12 8.38 -20.32 3.01
CA ALA A 12 7.24 -19.84 2.24
C ALA A 12 7.67 -19.01 1.03
N ARG A 13 6.99 -19.24 -0.10
CA ARG A 13 7.20 -18.52 -1.36
C ARG A 13 6.24 -17.34 -1.43
N VAL A 14 6.81 -16.14 -1.54
CA VAL A 14 6.06 -14.88 -1.55
C VAL A 14 6.25 -14.18 -2.89
N LEU A 15 5.15 -13.84 -3.57
CA LEU A 15 5.17 -12.98 -4.73
C LEU A 15 4.86 -11.54 -4.31
N ASP A 16 5.76 -10.61 -4.61
CA ASP A 16 5.49 -9.18 -4.61
C ASP A 16 5.13 -8.75 -6.04
N LEU A 17 3.87 -8.38 -6.26
CA LEU A 17 3.28 -8.13 -7.57
C LEU A 17 3.18 -6.62 -7.84
N GLY A 18 3.78 -6.16 -8.94
CA GLY A 18 3.97 -4.73 -9.20
C GLY A 18 5.01 -4.15 -8.25
N ALA A 19 6.11 -4.89 -8.06
CA ALA A 19 7.07 -4.64 -7.00
C ALA A 19 7.85 -3.35 -7.18
N ARG A 20 8.11 -2.94 -8.43
CA ARG A 20 9.05 -1.88 -8.79
C ARG A 20 10.41 -2.08 -8.11
N THR A 21 10.74 -1.29 -7.08
CA THR A 21 11.96 -1.46 -6.26
C THR A 21 11.78 -2.42 -5.07
N GLY A 22 10.59 -2.98 -4.89
CA GLY A 22 10.09 -3.80 -3.79
C GLY A 22 9.09 -3.07 -2.89
N SER A 23 7.86 -3.59 -2.78
CA SER A 23 6.76 -2.94 -2.04
C SER A 23 6.94 -3.02 -0.51
N PHE A 24 7.59 -4.06 -0.01
CA PHE A 24 7.91 -4.25 1.40
C PHE A 24 9.37 -4.65 1.65
N SER A 25 9.83 -4.37 2.87
CA SER A 25 11.13 -4.81 3.40
C SER A 25 10.89 -5.84 4.49
N THR A 26 11.80 -6.81 4.64
CA THR A 26 11.75 -7.79 5.72
C THR A 26 13.16 -8.20 6.14
N THR A 27 13.32 -8.52 7.42
CA THR A 27 14.55 -9.10 7.97
C THR A 27 14.57 -10.63 7.88
N ARG A 28 13.43 -11.26 7.53
CA ARG A 28 13.29 -12.71 7.34
C ARG A 28 14.11 -13.16 6.13
N ARG A 29 15.11 -14.01 6.35
CA ARG A 29 15.98 -14.59 5.30
C ARG A 29 15.58 -15.99 4.88
N ASP A 30 14.65 -16.59 5.62
CA ASP A 30 14.09 -17.92 5.42
C ASP A 30 12.90 -17.93 4.43
N LEU A 31 12.48 -16.78 3.92
CA LEU A 31 11.42 -16.67 2.91
C LEU A 31 12.00 -16.63 1.49
N CYS A 32 11.30 -17.27 0.55
CA CYS A 32 11.62 -17.19 -0.87
C CYS A 32 10.80 -16.05 -1.51
N ILE A 33 11.37 -14.85 -1.53
CA ILE A 33 10.69 -13.66 -2.09
C ILE A 33 11.01 -13.52 -3.58
N VAL A 34 9.96 -13.55 -4.40
CA VAL A 34 9.98 -13.25 -5.83
C VAL A 34 9.25 -11.93 -6.05
N ARG A 35 9.82 -11.05 -6.88
CA ARG A 35 9.30 -9.72 -7.17
C ARG A 35 9.05 -9.60 -8.66
N LEU A 36 7.82 -9.36 -9.06
CA LEU A 36 7.40 -9.25 -10.46
C LEU A 36 7.02 -7.80 -10.77
N ASP A 37 7.59 -7.27 -11.84
CA ASP A 37 7.20 -5.98 -12.42
C ASP A 37 7.50 -5.97 -13.94
N LEU A 38 6.92 -5.05 -14.70
CA LEU A 38 7.26 -4.89 -16.12
C LEU A 38 8.72 -4.44 -16.28
N GLU A 39 9.17 -3.54 -15.40
CA GLU A 39 10.51 -2.99 -15.41
C GLU A 39 11.21 -3.26 -14.07
N ILE A 40 12.50 -3.63 -14.12
CA ILE A 40 13.31 -3.81 -12.92
C ILE A 40 14.20 -2.57 -12.75
N PRO A 41 13.94 -1.70 -11.75
CA PRO A 41 14.77 -0.53 -11.51
C PRO A 41 16.19 -0.91 -11.04
N PRO A 42 17.19 -0.02 -11.14
CA PRO A 42 18.56 -0.32 -10.75
C PRO A 42 18.75 -0.45 -9.23
N SER A 43 17.89 0.18 -8.42
CA SER A 43 17.96 0.13 -6.96
C SER A 43 16.82 -0.72 -6.41
N CYS A 44 17.14 -1.95 -6.04
CA CYS A 44 16.17 -2.96 -5.63
C CYS A 44 16.36 -3.41 -4.19
N LYS A 45 15.26 -3.64 -3.47
CA LYS A 45 15.26 -4.36 -2.19
C LYS A 45 15.60 -5.84 -2.41
N SER A 46 15.94 -6.57 -1.33
CA SER A 46 16.22 -8.01 -1.40
C SER A 46 15.06 -8.83 -1.99
N GLY A 47 15.42 -9.90 -2.70
CA GLY A 47 14.50 -10.83 -3.38
C GLY A 47 14.99 -11.15 -4.80
N ALA A 48 14.39 -12.16 -5.42
CA ALA A 48 14.62 -12.47 -6.82
C ALA A 48 13.66 -11.60 -7.67
N TYR A 49 14.19 -10.89 -8.67
CA TYR A 49 13.37 -10.07 -9.57
C TYR A 49 13.11 -10.79 -10.88
N VAL A 50 11.87 -10.68 -11.35
CA VAL A 50 11.41 -11.19 -12.63
C VAL A 50 10.77 -10.02 -13.36
N SER A 51 11.24 -9.75 -14.58
CA SER A 51 10.56 -8.84 -15.49
C SER A 51 9.48 -9.64 -16.23
N GLY A 52 8.24 -9.19 -16.15
CA GLY A 52 7.14 -9.88 -16.79
C GLY A 52 5.79 -9.19 -16.60
N ASP A 53 4.86 -9.53 -17.49
CA ASP A 53 3.49 -9.03 -17.45
C ASP A 53 2.68 -9.77 -16.37
N ALA A 54 2.03 -9.00 -15.49
CA ALA A 54 1.18 -9.52 -14.44
C ALA A 54 -0.05 -10.28 -14.99
N ALA A 55 -0.49 -9.97 -16.21
CA ALA A 55 -1.57 -10.68 -16.89
C ALA A 55 -1.13 -12.01 -17.52
N ARG A 56 0.18 -12.31 -17.56
CA ARG A 56 0.77 -13.53 -18.14
C ARG A 56 2.03 -13.92 -17.37
N MET A 57 1.87 -14.33 -16.11
CA MET A 57 3.00 -14.55 -15.20
C MET A 57 3.80 -15.81 -15.56
N PRO A 58 5.15 -15.75 -15.59
CA PRO A 58 6.01 -16.89 -15.96
C PRO A 58 6.21 -17.87 -14.79
N PHE A 59 5.14 -18.17 -14.05
CA PHE A 59 5.16 -19.05 -12.88
C PHE A 59 4.22 -20.23 -13.04
N ALA A 60 4.56 -21.35 -12.42
CA ALA A 60 3.69 -22.52 -12.37
C ALA A 60 2.42 -22.25 -11.55
N THR A 61 1.36 -22.99 -11.84
CA THR A 61 0.10 -22.96 -11.06
C THR A 61 0.35 -23.40 -9.62
N GLY A 62 -0.25 -22.72 -8.64
CA GLY A 62 -0.22 -23.11 -7.23
C GLY A 62 1.16 -23.10 -6.59
N VAL A 63 2.04 -22.18 -6.97
CA VAL A 63 3.43 -22.15 -6.50
C VAL A 63 3.64 -21.24 -5.28
N PHE A 64 2.85 -20.17 -5.12
CA PHE A 64 3.04 -19.17 -4.07
C PHE A 64 2.16 -19.43 -2.84
N ASP A 65 2.77 -19.33 -1.67
CA ASP A 65 2.10 -19.36 -0.36
C ASP A 65 1.43 -18.03 -0.04
N ALA A 66 2.05 -16.92 -0.47
CA ALA A 66 1.49 -15.60 -0.32
C ALA A 66 1.74 -14.72 -1.55
N ILE A 67 0.78 -13.85 -1.84
CA ILE A 67 0.90 -12.81 -2.86
C ILE A 67 0.59 -11.46 -2.21
N VAL A 68 1.47 -10.48 -2.45
CA VAL A 68 1.32 -9.10 -2.02
C VAL A 68 1.16 -8.24 -3.27
N SER A 69 0.03 -7.55 -3.36
CA SER A 69 -0.27 -6.56 -4.39
C SER A 69 -0.54 -5.22 -3.70
N ASN A 70 0.50 -4.41 -3.53
CA ASN A 70 0.45 -3.22 -2.68
C ASN A 70 0.58 -1.93 -3.50
N HIS A 71 -0.55 -1.24 -3.71
CA HIS A 71 -0.65 -0.07 -4.57
C HIS A 71 -0.19 -0.35 -6.01
N SER A 72 -0.59 -1.49 -6.55
CA SER A 72 -0.25 -1.93 -7.92
C SER A 72 -1.45 -2.25 -8.80
N LEU A 73 -2.57 -2.76 -8.27
CA LEU A 73 -3.74 -3.12 -9.09
C LEU A 73 -4.33 -1.91 -9.84
N GLU A 74 -4.22 -0.71 -9.28
CA GLU A 74 -4.67 0.54 -9.89
C GLU A 74 -3.94 0.87 -11.20
N HIS A 75 -2.78 0.24 -11.43
CA HIS A 75 -1.91 0.46 -12.58
C HIS A 75 -2.04 -0.62 -13.67
N PHE A 76 -2.71 -1.74 -13.41
CA PHE A 76 -2.80 -2.84 -14.38
C PHE A 76 -3.86 -2.61 -15.45
N THR A 77 -3.42 -2.55 -16.71
CA THR A 77 -4.31 -2.37 -17.87
C THR A 77 -5.23 -3.57 -18.10
N GLU A 78 -4.71 -4.79 -17.97
CA GLU A 78 -5.46 -6.04 -18.07
C GLU A 78 -5.78 -6.59 -16.67
N LEU A 79 -6.55 -5.81 -15.88
CA LEU A 79 -6.83 -6.11 -14.47
C LEU A 79 -7.46 -7.50 -14.27
N GLU A 80 -8.48 -7.86 -15.05
CA GLU A 80 -9.15 -9.15 -14.90
C GLU A 80 -8.21 -10.33 -15.22
N ALA A 81 -7.42 -10.22 -16.29
CA ALA A 81 -6.44 -11.24 -16.64
C ALA A 81 -5.37 -11.39 -15.53
N THR A 82 -4.94 -10.27 -14.95
CA THR A 82 -4.02 -10.27 -13.81
C THR A 82 -4.61 -10.96 -12.59
N LEU A 83 -5.89 -10.72 -12.28
CA LEU A 83 -6.57 -11.40 -11.17
C LEU A 83 -6.73 -12.91 -11.43
N CYS A 84 -7.01 -13.32 -12.66
CA CYS A 84 -7.01 -14.73 -13.04
C CYS A 84 -5.62 -15.37 -12.86
N GLU A 85 -4.55 -14.68 -13.24
CA GLU A 85 -3.18 -15.15 -13.03
C GLU A 85 -2.84 -15.26 -11.54
N ILE A 86 -3.22 -14.27 -10.73
CA ILE A 86 -3.09 -14.34 -9.26
C ILE A 86 -3.75 -15.61 -8.73
N GLY A 87 -5.01 -15.88 -9.12
CA GLY A 87 -5.73 -17.10 -8.74
C GLY A 87 -5.06 -18.38 -9.24
N ARG A 88 -4.43 -18.35 -10.41
CA ARG A 88 -3.71 -19.49 -10.97
C ARG A 88 -2.41 -19.78 -10.20
N VAL A 89 -1.60 -18.76 -9.90
CA VAL A 89 -0.25 -18.96 -9.34
C VAL A 89 -0.25 -19.13 -7.81
N ILE A 90 -1.30 -18.68 -7.12
CA ILE A 90 -1.43 -18.86 -5.67
C ILE A 90 -1.87 -20.30 -5.33
N LYS A 91 -1.35 -20.83 -4.23
CA LYS A 91 -1.84 -22.10 -3.67
C LYS A 91 -3.29 -21.97 -3.21
N ARG A 92 -4.01 -23.09 -3.19
CA ARG A 92 -5.42 -23.14 -2.73
C ARG A 92 -5.61 -22.66 -1.29
N ASP A 93 -4.60 -22.90 -0.45
CA ASP A 93 -4.50 -22.47 0.95
C ASP A 93 -3.59 -21.25 1.12
N GLY A 94 -3.26 -20.55 0.03
CA GLY A 94 -2.44 -19.36 0.08
C GLY A 94 -3.19 -18.13 0.60
N VAL A 95 -2.43 -17.05 0.79
CA VAL A 95 -2.95 -15.76 1.25
C VAL A 95 -2.65 -14.67 0.24
N LEU A 96 -3.66 -13.87 -0.10
CA LEU A 96 -3.52 -12.70 -0.95
C LEU A 96 -3.75 -11.42 -0.14
N TYR A 97 -2.77 -10.52 -0.17
CA TYR A 97 -2.89 -9.16 0.32
C TYR A 97 -3.04 -8.20 -0.86
N VAL A 98 -4.07 -7.35 -0.81
CA VAL A 98 -4.30 -6.29 -1.80
C VAL A 98 -4.42 -4.96 -1.07
N ALA A 99 -3.71 -3.92 -1.51
CA ALA A 99 -3.92 -2.54 -1.07
C ALA A 99 -4.15 -1.65 -2.30
N VAL A 100 -5.23 -0.86 -2.28
CA VAL A 100 -5.61 0.02 -3.39
C VAL A 100 -6.15 1.37 -2.89
N PRO A 101 -5.96 2.46 -3.64
CA PRO A 101 -6.56 3.75 -3.34
C PRO A 101 -8.07 3.76 -3.55
N ASP A 102 -8.78 4.52 -2.73
CA ASP A 102 -10.18 4.89 -2.97
C ASP A 102 -10.20 6.17 -3.81
N ALA A 103 -10.63 6.05 -5.07
CA ALA A 103 -10.66 7.14 -6.04
C ALA A 103 -11.65 8.26 -5.70
N THR A 104 -12.49 8.07 -4.67
CA THR A 104 -13.38 9.11 -4.16
C THR A 104 -12.71 10.00 -3.11
N THR A 105 -11.58 9.58 -2.53
CA THR A 105 -10.88 10.29 -1.45
C THR A 105 -10.18 11.56 -1.95
N LEU A 106 -9.99 12.51 -1.03
CA LEU A 106 -9.22 13.74 -1.29
C LEU A 106 -7.80 13.40 -1.77
N THR A 107 -7.17 12.40 -1.16
CA THR A 107 -5.81 11.99 -1.49
C THR A 107 -5.65 11.55 -2.94
N ASP A 108 -6.48 10.61 -3.41
CA ASP A 108 -6.37 10.10 -4.78
C ASP A 108 -6.75 11.19 -5.80
N ARG A 109 -7.70 12.07 -5.47
CA ARG A 109 -8.04 13.24 -6.30
C ARG A 109 -6.85 14.19 -6.47
N ILE A 110 -6.13 14.50 -5.39
CA ILE A 110 -4.92 15.33 -5.46
C ILE A 110 -3.84 14.62 -6.30
N TYR A 111 -3.62 13.33 -6.07
CA TYR A 111 -2.65 12.52 -6.80
C TYR A 111 -2.90 12.56 -8.32
N ARG A 112 -4.13 12.24 -8.75
CA ARG A 112 -4.52 12.29 -10.17
C ARG A 112 -4.37 13.67 -10.77
N TRP A 113 -4.76 14.72 -10.04
CA TRP A 113 -4.68 16.11 -10.50
C TRP A 113 -3.25 16.59 -10.70
N LEU A 114 -2.30 16.13 -9.87
CA LEU A 114 -0.88 16.46 -9.99
C LEU A 114 -0.19 15.69 -11.11
N GLY A 115 -0.47 14.38 -11.24
CA GLY A 115 0.27 13.46 -12.10
C GLY A 115 -0.34 13.18 -13.48
N LYS A 116 -1.30 13.98 -13.98
CA LYS A 116 -2.12 13.64 -15.17
C LYS A 116 -2.71 12.21 -15.06
N GLY A 117 -3.20 11.85 -13.87
CA GLY A 117 -3.70 10.51 -13.56
C GLY A 117 -2.68 9.58 -12.89
N GLY A 118 -1.38 9.92 -12.88
CA GLY A 118 -0.35 9.20 -12.13
C GLY A 118 -0.24 7.71 -12.44
N GLY A 119 -0.75 7.28 -13.61
CA GLY A 119 -0.85 5.88 -14.02
C GLY A 119 -2.02 5.10 -13.43
N HIS A 120 -2.93 5.70 -12.64
CA HIS A 120 -4.10 5.00 -12.08
C HIS A 120 -5.16 4.80 -13.19
N VAL A 121 -5.10 3.68 -13.89
CA VAL A 121 -6.06 3.31 -14.95
C VAL A 121 -7.33 2.70 -14.39
N ASN A 122 -7.28 2.08 -13.20
CA ASN A 122 -8.45 1.51 -12.52
C ASN A 122 -8.93 2.42 -11.38
N PRO A 123 -10.06 3.14 -11.52
CA PRO A 123 -10.59 4.00 -10.47
C PRO A 123 -11.49 3.20 -9.52
N PHE A 124 -10.91 2.57 -8.50
CA PHE A 124 -11.68 1.86 -7.47
C PHE A 124 -12.48 2.85 -6.61
N ARG A 125 -13.79 2.63 -6.47
CA ARG A 125 -14.70 3.54 -5.73
C ARG A 125 -15.48 2.86 -4.61
N SER A 126 -15.45 1.53 -4.55
CA SER A 126 -16.20 0.74 -3.58
C SER A 126 -15.37 -0.45 -3.13
N SER A 127 -15.11 -0.54 -1.82
CA SER A 127 -14.38 -1.69 -1.25
C SER A 127 -15.10 -3.01 -1.52
N ALA A 128 -16.43 -3.02 -1.46
CA ALA A 128 -17.24 -4.20 -1.71
C ALA A 128 -17.14 -4.68 -3.18
N GLU A 129 -17.06 -3.76 -4.14
CA GLU A 129 -16.86 -4.11 -5.54
C GLU A 129 -15.45 -4.66 -5.80
N VAL A 130 -14.43 -4.04 -5.21
CA VAL A 130 -13.05 -4.54 -5.28
C VAL A 130 -12.97 -5.95 -4.71
N ALA A 131 -13.53 -6.16 -3.50
CA ALA A 131 -13.57 -7.47 -2.88
C ALA A 131 -14.24 -8.51 -3.78
N ARG A 132 -15.47 -8.25 -4.26
CA ARG A 132 -16.19 -9.17 -5.15
C ARG A 132 -15.43 -9.49 -6.44
N LEU A 133 -14.78 -8.49 -7.03
CA LEU A 133 -13.99 -8.68 -8.23
C LEU A 133 -12.79 -9.60 -7.97
N VAL A 134 -12.05 -9.36 -6.88
CA VAL A 134 -10.90 -10.18 -6.50
C VAL A 134 -11.35 -11.60 -6.14
N GLU A 135 -12.38 -11.77 -5.31
CA GLU A 135 -12.92 -13.09 -4.96
C GLU A 135 -13.38 -13.86 -6.21
N GLY A 136 -14.13 -13.19 -7.10
CA GLY A 136 -14.71 -13.81 -8.29
C GLY A 136 -13.69 -14.23 -9.35
N ARG A 137 -12.49 -13.61 -9.37
CA ARG A 137 -11.42 -13.93 -10.33
C ARG A 137 -10.33 -14.82 -9.75
N THR A 138 -10.07 -14.71 -8.45
CA THR A 138 -9.03 -15.52 -7.78
C THR A 138 -9.57 -16.79 -7.14
N GLY A 139 -10.87 -16.83 -6.80
CA GLY A 139 -11.48 -17.90 -6.01
C GLY A 139 -11.10 -17.88 -4.52
N LEU A 140 -10.34 -16.87 -4.06
CA LEU A 140 -9.96 -16.73 -2.67
C LEU A 140 -11.01 -15.93 -1.90
N PRO A 141 -11.58 -16.45 -0.79
CA PRO A 141 -12.59 -15.72 -0.03
C PRO A 141 -11.97 -14.53 0.71
N LEU A 142 -12.71 -13.42 0.77
CA LEU A 142 -12.35 -12.26 1.59
C LEU A 142 -12.39 -12.64 3.08
N ARG A 143 -11.35 -12.24 3.81
CA ARG A 143 -11.24 -12.47 5.25
C ARG A 143 -11.36 -11.20 6.06
N SER A 144 -10.75 -10.11 5.60
CA SER A 144 -10.86 -8.81 6.26
C SER A 144 -10.60 -7.67 5.29
N THR A 145 -11.17 -6.52 5.62
CA THR A 145 -10.91 -5.23 4.98
C THR A 145 -10.54 -4.23 6.05
N THR A 146 -9.48 -3.47 5.82
CA THR A 146 -9.00 -2.43 6.74
C THR A 146 -8.84 -1.12 5.99
N LEU A 147 -9.27 -0.02 6.61
CA LEU A 147 -9.08 1.33 6.07
C LEU A 147 -7.59 1.71 6.09
N LEU A 148 -7.13 2.32 5.01
CA LEU A 148 -5.82 2.93 4.91
C LEU A 148 -5.96 4.45 5.02
N TYR A 149 -5.08 5.05 5.82
CA TYR A 149 -4.99 6.50 5.97
C TYR A 149 -3.89 7.06 5.08
N SER A 150 -4.08 8.30 4.66
CA SER A 150 -3.13 9.00 3.82
C SER A 150 -1.92 9.45 4.63
N GLY A 151 -0.74 9.31 4.02
CA GLY A 151 0.45 10.04 4.41
C GLY A 151 0.71 11.25 3.52
N LEU A 152 0.04 11.39 2.38
CA LEU A 152 0.40 12.39 1.35
C LEU A 152 1.88 12.37 0.95
N SER A 153 2.55 11.22 1.11
CA SER A 153 4.01 11.10 0.92
C SER A 153 4.45 11.46 -0.49
N PHE A 154 3.62 11.20 -1.50
CA PHE A 154 3.88 11.61 -2.89
C PHE A 154 3.99 13.14 -3.10
N LEU A 155 3.53 13.95 -2.13
CA LEU A 155 3.73 15.40 -2.13
C LEU A 155 5.05 15.82 -1.51
N ASN A 156 5.70 14.96 -0.73
CA ASN A 156 6.89 15.32 0.03
C ASN A 156 8.11 15.54 -0.88
N ALA A 157 8.82 16.64 -0.66
CA ALA A 157 9.97 17.03 -1.47
C ALA A 157 11.06 15.96 -1.56
N HIS A 158 11.22 15.12 -0.53
CA HIS A 158 12.21 14.03 -0.50
C HIS A 158 11.92 12.92 -1.52
N ASN A 159 10.70 12.84 -2.06
CA ASN A 159 10.28 11.77 -2.96
C ASN A 159 10.30 12.20 -4.44
N PHE A 160 10.60 13.47 -4.74
CA PHE A 160 10.72 13.91 -6.13
C PHE A 160 12.07 13.47 -6.72
N VAL A 161 12.00 12.48 -7.61
CA VAL A 161 13.14 12.02 -8.41
C VAL A 161 13.30 12.82 -9.71
N THR A 162 12.24 13.50 -10.15
CA THR A 162 12.23 14.40 -11.31
C THR A 162 11.73 15.78 -10.90
N ARG A 163 11.86 16.76 -11.79
CA ARG A 163 11.39 18.12 -11.52
C ARG A 163 9.88 18.10 -11.23
N PRO A 164 9.43 18.54 -10.04
CA PRO A 164 8.03 18.46 -9.67
C PRO A 164 7.17 19.42 -10.52
N PRO A 165 5.88 19.12 -10.69
CA PRO A 165 4.96 20.01 -11.40
C PRO A 165 4.82 21.33 -10.66
N ARG A 166 4.62 22.45 -11.39
CA ARG A 166 4.45 23.80 -10.79
C ARG A 166 3.35 23.86 -9.73
N LYS A 167 2.32 23.01 -9.86
CA LYS A 167 1.21 22.85 -8.92
C LYS A 167 1.65 22.51 -7.49
N ILE A 168 2.85 21.95 -7.29
CA ILE A 168 3.37 21.62 -5.96
C ILE A 168 3.54 22.85 -5.05
N ALA A 169 3.59 24.06 -5.63
CA ALA A 169 3.61 25.31 -4.87
C ALA A 169 2.40 25.44 -3.91
N LEU A 170 1.24 24.86 -4.26
CA LEU A 170 0.05 24.84 -3.39
C LEU A 170 0.25 24.00 -2.11
N PHE A 171 1.24 23.11 -2.11
CA PHE A 171 1.59 22.26 -0.98
C PHE A 171 2.95 22.68 -0.38
N ALA A 172 3.23 23.99 -0.39
CA ALA A 172 4.47 24.59 0.09
C ALA A 172 5.72 23.89 -0.48
N PHE A 173 5.69 23.56 -1.78
CA PHE A 173 6.77 22.85 -2.49
C PHE A 173 7.11 21.48 -1.89
N GLY A 174 6.15 20.82 -1.23
CA GLY A 174 6.35 19.53 -0.60
C GLY A 174 7.07 19.61 0.74
N ASN A 175 7.03 20.77 1.40
CA ASN A 175 7.63 20.95 2.71
C ASN A 175 7.03 19.97 3.74
N GLU A 176 7.91 19.23 4.42
CA GLU A 176 7.51 18.17 5.35
C GLU A 176 6.67 18.66 6.53
N TYR A 177 7.02 19.81 7.12
CA TYR A 177 6.29 20.37 8.26
C TYR A 177 4.90 20.85 7.84
N PHE A 178 4.80 21.48 6.67
CA PHE A 178 3.52 21.86 6.08
C PHE A 178 2.63 20.64 5.86
N LEU A 179 3.16 19.56 5.28
CA LEU A 179 2.40 18.34 5.04
C LEU A 179 1.95 17.66 6.34
N ALA A 180 2.81 17.63 7.36
CA ALA A 180 2.46 17.10 8.68
C ALA A 180 1.32 17.89 9.33
N PHE A 181 1.39 19.22 9.28
CA PHE A 181 0.34 20.10 9.80
C PHE A 181 -0.97 19.97 9.00
N PHE A 182 -0.88 20.00 7.67
CA PHE A 182 -2.04 19.85 6.80
C PHE A 182 -2.76 18.53 7.04
N LEU A 183 -2.01 17.42 7.11
CA LEU A 183 -2.58 16.10 7.37
C LEU A 183 -3.18 15.98 8.79
N HIS A 184 -2.55 16.58 9.80
CA HIS A 184 -3.12 16.66 11.15
C HIS A 184 -4.45 17.43 11.14
N LEU A 185 -4.52 18.57 10.45
CA LEU A 185 -5.76 19.33 10.27
C LEU A 185 -6.86 18.48 9.62
N LEU A 186 -6.55 17.74 8.55
CA LEU A 186 -7.53 16.84 7.91
C LEU A 186 -8.07 15.79 8.89
N ARG A 187 -7.21 15.22 9.74
CA ARG A 187 -7.63 14.24 10.77
C ARG A 187 -8.49 14.89 11.86
N CYS A 188 -8.17 16.11 12.29
CA CYS A 188 -9.02 16.87 13.22
C CYS A 188 -10.41 17.14 12.63
N VAL A 189 -10.48 17.50 11.34
CA VAL A 189 -11.75 17.70 10.63
C VAL A 189 -12.52 16.39 10.53
N ASP A 190 -11.86 15.28 10.19
CA ASP A 190 -12.48 13.95 10.18
C ASP A 190 -13.06 13.58 11.56
N SER A 191 -12.32 13.80 12.63
CA SER A 191 -12.78 13.52 13.99
C SER A 191 -13.92 14.44 14.45
N ALA A 192 -13.92 15.71 14.03
CA ALA A 192 -14.90 16.69 14.49
C ALA A 192 -16.20 16.68 13.67
N LEU A 193 -16.13 16.35 12.38
CA LEU A 193 -17.24 16.47 11.43
C LEU A 193 -17.63 15.14 10.76
N ASP A 194 -17.05 14.01 11.20
CA ASP A 194 -17.28 12.68 10.65
C ASP A 194 -17.02 12.62 9.12
N THR A 195 -15.96 13.31 8.68
CA THR A 195 -15.53 13.32 7.28
C THR A 195 -14.52 12.20 6.98
N ARG A 196 -14.16 12.05 5.70
CA ARG A 196 -13.23 11.02 5.20
C ARG A 196 -12.02 11.61 4.46
N LEU A 197 -11.59 12.82 4.81
CA LEU A 197 -10.59 13.60 4.10
C LEU A 197 -9.18 13.03 4.22
N SER A 198 -8.84 12.43 5.37
CA SER A 198 -7.53 11.82 5.64
C SER A 198 -7.44 10.36 5.21
N LEU A 199 -8.53 9.77 4.70
CA LEU A 199 -8.50 8.42 4.15
C LEU A 199 -7.74 8.36 2.82
N TYR A 200 -7.12 7.21 2.58
CA TYR A 200 -6.41 6.88 1.36
C TYR A 200 -7.16 5.82 0.55
N GLY A 201 -7.58 4.74 1.20
CA GLY A 201 -8.16 3.59 0.51
C GLY A 201 -8.35 2.41 1.43
N TRP A 202 -8.13 1.21 0.90
CA TRP A 202 -8.37 -0.04 1.60
C TRP A 202 -7.22 -1.00 1.41
N CYS A 203 -7.04 -1.87 2.41
CA CYS A 203 -6.36 -3.13 2.20
C CYS A 203 -7.26 -4.30 2.55
N PHE A 204 -7.00 -5.42 1.89
CA PHE A 204 -7.80 -6.62 1.92
C PHE A 204 -6.88 -7.81 2.16
N TYR A 205 -7.38 -8.77 2.93
CA TYR A 205 -6.77 -10.10 3.07
C TYR A 205 -7.76 -11.14 2.55
N PHE A 206 -7.30 -12.00 1.65
CA PHE A 206 -8.07 -13.12 1.10
C PHE A 206 -7.36 -14.45 1.38
N GLY A 207 -8.12 -15.54 1.38
CA GLY A 207 -7.57 -16.90 1.48
C GLY A 207 -7.46 -17.43 2.91
N ASN A 208 -6.47 -18.28 3.16
CA ASN A 208 -6.31 -18.99 4.44
C ASN A 208 -5.35 -18.25 5.38
N ILE A 209 -5.81 -17.13 5.93
CA ILE A 209 -5.06 -16.40 6.96
C ILE A 209 -5.55 -16.85 8.34
N ALA A 210 -4.62 -17.29 9.20
CA ALA A 210 -4.88 -17.47 10.62
C ALA A 210 -5.08 -16.08 11.24
N ARG A 211 -6.30 -15.53 11.09
CA ARG A 211 -6.78 -14.21 11.54
C ARG A 211 -5.69 -13.13 11.66
N PRO A 212 -5.69 -12.08 10.83
CA PRO A 212 -5.57 -10.78 11.45
C PRO A 212 -6.88 -10.58 12.25
N ALA A 213 -6.81 -10.15 13.50
CA ALA A 213 -7.90 -9.35 14.06
C ALA A 213 -8.26 -8.29 13.01
N GLU A 214 -9.54 -7.95 12.82
CA GLU A 214 -9.96 -6.83 11.96
C GLU A 214 -8.89 -5.75 12.04
N GLY A 215 -8.12 -5.57 10.96
CA GLY A 215 -6.83 -4.92 11.08
C GLY A 215 -7.09 -3.52 11.58
N GLU A 216 -6.58 -3.20 12.77
CA GLU A 216 -6.83 -1.92 13.39
C GLU A 216 -6.35 -0.84 12.42
N PRO A 217 -7.21 0.11 12.02
CA PRO A 217 -6.78 1.19 11.17
C PRO A 217 -5.68 1.99 11.88
N TRP A 218 -4.58 2.24 11.18
CA TRP A 218 -3.49 3.06 11.73
C TRP A 218 -3.56 4.47 11.13
N PRO A 219 -4.15 5.44 11.84
CA PRO A 219 -4.26 6.80 11.33
C PRO A 219 -2.89 7.48 11.27
N ASN A 220 -1.92 7.07 12.10
CA ASN A 220 -0.58 7.65 12.15
C ASN A 220 0.30 7.17 10.98
N VAL A 221 0.11 7.80 9.82
CA VAL A 221 0.86 7.53 8.58
C VAL A 221 1.88 8.63 8.31
N CYS A 222 3.11 8.24 8.02
CA CYS A 222 4.24 9.14 7.83
C CYS A 222 4.12 9.98 6.56
N VAL A 223 4.30 11.30 6.68
CA VAL A 223 4.29 12.22 5.53
C VAL A 223 5.50 12.15 4.62
N ARG A 224 6.56 11.44 5.02
CA ARG A 224 7.76 11.22 4.18
C ARG A 224 7.70 9.90 3.46
N CYS A 225 7.58 8.78 4.17
CA CYS A 225 7.65 7.45 3.55
C CYS A 225 6.29 6.74 3.39
N GLY A 226 5.20 7.28 3.95
CA GLY A 226 3.89 6.61 3.93
C GLY A 226 3.77 5.40 4.85
N ALA A 227 4.76 5.13 5.72
CA ALA A 227 4.65 4.04 6.69
C ALA A 227 3.62 4.39 7.78
N GLY A 228 2.66 3.48 8.00
CA GLY A 228 1.72 3.54 9.14
C GLY A 228 2.35 2.98 10.41
N SER A 229 1.94 3.49 11.56
CA SER A 229 2.36 2.97 12.87
C SER A 229 1.19 3.00 13.85
N PRO A 230 0.96 1.94 14.65
CA PRO A 230 -0.03 2.01 15.72
C PRO A 230 0.44 3.01 16.79
N GLU A 231 -0.51 3.67 17.45
CA GLU A 231 -0.19 4.68 18.48
C GLU A 231 0.64 4.09 19.62
N GLU A 232 0.31 2.86 20.07
CA GLU A 232 1.05 2.12 21.10
C GLU A 232 2.55 2.03 20.79
N TYR A 233 2.91 1.82 19.52
CA TYR A 233 4.30 1.77 19.08
C TYR A 233 4.99 3.13 19.10
N LEU A 234 4.22 4.23 19.00
CA LEU A 234 4.75 5.59 19.00
C LEU A 234 4.85 6.22 20.39
N LYS A 235 4.07 5.77 21.39
CA LYS A 235 3.93 6.40 22.72
C LYS A 235 5.24 6.91 23.34
N GLY A 236 6.31 6.11 23.33
CA GLY A 236 7.60 6.51 23.91
C GLY A 236 8.34 7.63 23.15
N SER A 237 8.06 7.79 21.86
CA SER A 237 8.71 8.74 20.95
C SER A 237 7.99 10.08 20.80
N ILE A 238 6.74 10.19 21.28
CA ILE A 238 5.93 11.39 21.14
C ILE A 238 6.42 12.48 22.10
N ARG A 239 6.54 13.71 21.60
CA ARG A 239 6.85 14.93 22.37
C ARG A 239 5.97 16.06 21.88
N ASN A 240 5.09 16.57 22.74
CA ASN A 240 4.14 17.66 22.42
C ASN A 240 3.33 17.37 21.14
N GLY A 241 2.80 16.16 20.99
CA GLY A 241 2.04 15.72 19.80
C GLY A 241 2.89 15.47 18.54
N MET A 242 4.21 15.65 18.60
CA MET A 242 5.14 15.42 17.48
C MET A 242 5.89 14.11 17.64
N TYR A 243 6.23 13.43 16.54
CA TYR A 243 7.11 12.27 16.55
C TYR A 243 7.97 12.18 15.28
N ARG A 244 9.03 11.37 15.35
CA ARG A 244 9.87 11.04 14.19
C ARG A 244 9.51 9.64 13.70
N CYS A 245 9.27 9.49 12.41
CA CYS A 245 8.89 8.22 11.82
C CYS A 245 9.99 7.16 12.08
N PRO A 246 9.65 6.02 12.71
CA PRO A 246 10.62 4.96 13.00
C PRO A 246 11.30 4.38 11.75
N ALA A 247 10.62 4.43 10.59
CA ALA A 247 11.14 3.88 9.34
C ALA A 247 12.10 4.81 8.59
N CYS A 248 11.96 6.14 8.71
CA CYS A 248 12.70 7.10 7.86
C CYS A 248 13.15 8.39 8.55
N GLY A 249 12.82 8.60 9.82
CA GLY A 249 13.14 9.82 10.58
C GLY A 249 12.31 11.06 10.20
N GLY A 250 11.30 10.95 9.32
CA GLY A 250 10.45 12.07 8.93
C GLY A 250 9.67 12.67 10.09
N PHE A 251 9.51 13.99 10.11
CA PHE A 251 8.68 14.71 11.08
C PHE A 251 7.19 14.43 10.85
N ASN A 252 6.45 14.15 11.93
CA ASN A 252 5.02 13.89 11.88
C ASN A 252 4.32 14.44 13.14
N LEU A 253 3.02 14.66 13.01
CA LEU A 253 2.11 14.93 14.11
C LEU A 253 1.22 13.71 14.36
N ILE A 254 0.97 13.43 15.63
CA ILE A 254 0.04 12.37 16.05
C ILE A 254 -1.37 12.71 15.57
N ALA A 255 -2.14 11.70 15.19
CA ALA A 255 -3.57 11.84 14.96
C ALA A 255 -4.27 12.27 16.28
N PRO A 256 -5.30 13.13 16.20
CA PRO A 256 -6.11 13.53 17.36
C PRO A 256 -6.98 12.38 17.88
#